data_AF-A0A2V9XLN2-F1
#
_entry.id   AF-A0A2V9XLN2-F1
#
_cell.length_a   1.000
_cell.length_b   1.000
_cell.length_c   1.000
_cell.angle_alpha   90.00
_cell.angle_beta   90.00
_cell.angle_gamma   90.00
#
_symmetry.space_group_name_H-M   'P 1'
#
loop_
_entity.id
_entity.type
_entity.pdbx_description
1 polymer ?
#
loop_
_entity_poly.entity_id
_entity_poly.type
_entity_poly.pdbx_seq_one_letter_code
_entity_poly.pdbx_strand_id
1 'polypeptide(L)'
;MLENIRKTRRRNEKASFGSPFDGDQRRLHSQIIWASLSVGTGNVNTAALAQINEDVAKRIIAVQQAGTITVQQAAPLLNYQEAVAKDHTALENIFASGSSQAASQSAQIQALLNEIKDQGTALIQSGGLGIKNPKSQQTFTQDLQGIINLAEVVLADYQLAEGK
;
A
#
# COMPACT_ATOMS: atom_id res chain seq x y z
N MET A 1 -19.00 -4.03 -60.60
CA MET A 1 -18.44 -4.54 -59.33
C MET A 1 -17.35 -3.58 -58.87
N LEU A 2 -17.52 -2.89 -57.74
CA LEU A 2 -16.48 -2.34 -56.81
C LEU A 2 -17.06 -1.20 -55.95
N GLU A 3 -18.27 -1.37 -55.43
CA GLU A 3 -18.94 -0.37 -54.59
C GLU A 3 -19.32 -1.00 -53.25
N ASN A 4 -18.33 -1.48 -52.48
CA ASN A 4 -18.62 -2.01 -51.13
C ASN A 4 -17.47 -2.04 -50.11
N ILE A 5 -16.34 -1.36 -50.32
CA ILE A 5 -15.17 -1.44 -49.39
C ILE A 5 -14.91 -0.12 -48.64
N ARG A 6 -15.75 0.92 -48.76
CA ARG A 6 -15.53 2.21 -48.08
C ARG A 6 -16.37 2.48 -46.82
N LYS A 7 -17.21 1.54 -46.36
CA LYS A 7 -18.14 1.80 -45.22
C LYS A 7 -17.82 1.12 -43.88
N THR A 8 -16.71 0.38 -43.75
CA THR A 8 -16.44 -0.41 -42.53
C THR A 8 -15.18 0.00 -41.76
N ARG A 9 -14.44 1.02 -42.20
CA ARG A 9 -13.21 1.48 -41.50
C ARG A 9 -13.37 2.82 -40.78
N ARG A 10 -14.56 3.07 -40.20
CA ARG A 10 -14.86 4.24 -39.37
C ARG A 10 -15.35 3.92 -37.95
N ARG A 11 -15.23 2.69 -37.49
CA ARG A 11 -15.64 2.30 -36.12
C ARG A 11 -14.76 1.18 -35.58
N ASN A 12 -13.49 1.45 -35.31
CA ASN A 12 -12.79 0.67 -34.27
C ASN A 12 -11.66 1.40 -33.56
N GLU A 13 -11.63 2.74 -33.63
CA GLU A 13 -11.00 3.55 -32.59
C GLU A 13 -12.01 3.70 -31.45
N LYS A 14 -12.45 2.58 -30.87
CA LYS A 14 -12.83 2.64 -29.46
C LYS A 14 -11.52 2.87 -28.76
N ALA A 15 -11.30 4.13 -28.39
CA ALA A 15 -10.33 4.59 -27.45
C ALA A 15 -9.93 3.43 -26.52
N SER A 16 -8.68 3.00 -26.65
CA SER A 16 -7.96 2.42 -25.52
C SER A 16 -7.90 3.54 -24.48
N PHE A 17 -9.02 3.77 -23.80
CA PHE A 17 -8.99 4.29 -22.46
C PHE A 17 -8.28 3.19 -21.69
N GLY A 18 -6.94 3.25 -21.64
CA GLY A 18 -6.25 2.79 -20.45
C GLY A 18 -7.04 3.44 -19.32
N SER A 19 -7.63 2.60 -18.46
CA SER A 19 -8.46 3.13 -17.37
C SER A 19 -7.62 4.20 -16.67
N PRO A 20 -8.18 5.37 -16.31
CA PRO A 20 -7.44 6.37 -15.52
C PRO A 20 -6.75 5.72 -14.30
N PHE A 21 -7.40 4.69 -13.76
CA PHE A 21 -6.91 3.80 -12.72
C PHE A 21 -5.68 2.96 -13.09
N ASP A 22 -5.45 2.56 -14.34
CA ASP A 22 -4.25 1.80 -14.74
C ASP A 22 -2.99 2.68 -14.68
N GLY A 23 -3.11 3.95 -15.05
CA GLY A 23 -2.05 4.94 -14.93
C GLY A 23 -1.73 5.24 -13.48
N ASP A 24 -2.76 5.48 -12.67
CA ASP A 24 -2.61 5.71 -11.23
C ASP A 24 -2.07 4.47 -10.53
N GLN A 25 -2.54 3.26 -10.84
CA GLN A 25 -2.01 2.04 -10.21
C GLN A 25 -0.57 1.75 -10.59
N ARG A 26 -0.15 1.99 -11.84
CA ARG A 26 1.28 1.89 -12.20
C ARG A 26 2.12 2.92 -11.47
N ARG A 27 1.60 4.13 -11.29
CA ARG A 27 2.27 5.20 -10.53
C ARG A 27 2.37 4.84 -9.05
N LEU A 28 1.31 4.32 -8.45
CA LEU A 28 1.25 3.83 -7.07
C LEU A 28 2.23 2.66 -6.88
N HIS A 29 2.21 1.67 -7.77
CA HIS A 29 3.15 0.55 -7.73
C HIS A 29 4.60 1.04 -7.81
N SER A 30 4.88 2.01 -8.69
CA SER A 30 6.22 2.60 -8.81
C SER A 30 6.62 3.37 -7.55
N GLN A 31 5.70 4.09 -6.90
CA GLN A 31 5.97 4.81 -5.65
C GLN A 31 6.24 3.87 -4.48
N ILE A 32 5.48 2.78 -4.39
CA ILE A 32 5.68 1.74 -3.36
C ILE A 32 7.06 1.08 -3.54
N ILE A 33 7.44 0.71 -4.76
CA ILE A 33 8.78 0.16 -5.04
C ILE A 33 9.89 1.16 -4.69
N TRP A 34 9.72 2.44 -5.03
CA TRP A 34 10.71 3.47 -4.71
C TRP A 34 10.88 3.68 -3.19
N ALA A 35 9.79 3.63 -2.42
CA ALA A 35 9.82 3.73 -0.96
C ALA A 35 10.46 2.50 -0.29
N SER A 36 10.38 1.31 -0.90
CA SER A 36 11.03 0.09 -0.40
C SER A 36 12.54 0.03 -0.69
N LEU A 37 13.03 0.76 -1.70
CA LEU A 37 14.44 0.75 -2.09
C LEU A 37 15.31 1.74 -1.31
N SER A 38 14.70 2.63 -0.51
CA SER A 38 15.42 3.62 0.31
C SER A 38 15.95 3.09 1.64
N VAL A 39 15.81 1.79 1.92
CA VAL A 39 16.11 1.20 3.23
C VAL A 39 17.55 1.45 3.69
N GLY A 40 17.68 2.47 4.55
CA GLY A 40 18.86 2.74 5.34
C GLY A 40 18.95 1.76 6.51
N THR A 41 20.16 1.31 6.82
CA THR A 41 20.56 0.28 7.80
C THR A 41 20.24 0.61 9.29
N GLY A 42 19.03 1.06 9.61
CA GLY A 42 18.66 1.59 10.93
C GLY A 42 17.79 0.68 11.81
N ASN A 43 16.81 -0.06 11.27
CA ASN A 43 15.93 -0.90 12.08
C ASN A 43 15.33 -2.05 11.23
N VAL A 44 15.63 -3.30 11.59
CA VAL A 44 15.13 -4.49 10.87
C VAL A 44 13.60 -4.54 10.79
N ASN A 45 12.90 -3.94 11.75
CA ASN A 45 11.45 -3.95 11.80
C ASN A 45 10.81 -2.86 10.92
N THR A 46 11.49 -1.73 10.67
CA THR A 46 11.02 -0.75 9.67
C THR A 46 11.20 -1.28 8.26
N ALA A 47 12.35 -1.91 7.98
CA ALA A 47 12.59 -2.59 6.69
C ALA A 47 11.54 -3.67 6.42
N ALA A 48 11.19 -4.46 7.43
CA ALA A 48 10.13 -5.46 7.32
C ALA A 48 8.75 -4.83 7.03
N LEU A 49 8.47 -3.62 7.55
CA LEU A 49 7.22 -2.89 7.31
C LEU A 49 7.08 -2.47 5.85
N ALA A 50 8.16 -1.98 5.24
CA ALA A 50 8.17 -1.69 3.80
C ALA A 50 7.95 -2.97 2.98
N GLN A 51 8.65 -4.05 3.32
CA GLN A 51 8.57 -5.30 2.57
C GLN A 51 7.17 -5.91 2.60
N ILE A 52 6.56 -6.00 3.78
CA ILE A 52 5.19 -6.55 3.89
C ILE A 52 4.19 -5.64 3.17
N ASN A 53 4.33 -4.31 3.26
CA ASN A 53 3.47 -3.37 2.56
C ASN A 53 3.52 -3.58 1.03
N GLU A 54 4.73 -3.73 0.48
CA GLU A 54 4.95 -4.00 -0.94
C GLU A 54 4.37 -5.36 -1.38
N ASP A 55 4.60 -6.42 -0.60
CA ASP A 55 4.09 -7.76 -0.90
C ASP A 55 2.55 -7.80 -0.88
N VAL A 56 1.93 -7.04 0.02
CA VAL A 56 0.47 -6.90 0.07
C VAL A 56 -0.03 -6.10 -1.13
N ALA A 57 0.60 -4.98 -1.48
CA ALA A 57 0.24 -4.20 -2.65
C ALA A 57 0.32 -5.03 -3.95
N LYS A 58 1.40 -5.79 -4.15
CA LYS A 58 1.56 -6.70 -5.29
C LYS A 58 0.46 -7.75 -5.35
N ARG A 59 0.09 -8.34 -4.20
CA ARG A 59 -1.00 -9.32 -4.13
C ARG A 59 -2.35 -8.71 -4.48
N ILE A 60 -2.67 -7.52 -3.99
CA ILE A 60 -3.92 -6.82 -4.33
C ILE A 60 -4.02 -6.59 -5.84
N ILE A 61 -2.93 -6.10 -6.45
CA ILE A 61 -2.86 -5.85 -7.90
C ILE A 61 -3.01 -7.16 -8.68
N ALA A 62 -2.32 -8.22 -8.28
CA ALA A 62 -2.42 -9.52 -8.94
C ALA A 62 -3.86 -10.09 -8.90
N VAL A 63 -4.53 -10.00 -7.74
CA VAL A 63 -5.91 -10.46 -7.56
C VAL A 63 -6.90 -9.60 -8.36
N GLN A 64 -6.65 -8.29 -8.48
CA GLN A 64 -7.44 -7.38 -9.32
C GLN A 64 -7.25 -7.68 -10.81
N GLN A 65 -6.01 -7.90 -11.26
CA GLN A 65 -5.71 -8.28 -12.66
C GLN A 65 -6.27 -9.65 -13.03
N ALA A 66 -6.32 -10.59 -12.07
CA ALA A 66 -7.00 -11.87 -12.23
C ALA A 66 -8.54 -11.77 -12.26
N GLY A 67 -9.11 -10.55 -12.11
CA GLY A 67 -10.55 -10.32 -12.12
C GLY A 67 -11.29 -10.85 -10.89
N THR A 68 -10.56 -11.23 -9.84
CA THR A 68 -11.16 -11.76 -8.59
C THR A 68 -11.81 -10.66 -7.75
N ILE A 69 -11.29 -9.43 -7.86
CA ILE A 69 -11.87 -8.22 -7.27
C ILE A 69 -11.92 -7.11 -8.33
N THR A 70 -12.84 -6.17 -8.17
CA THR A 70 -12.96 -4.99 -9.03
C THR A 70 -11.93 -3.92 -8.65
N VAL A 71 -11.71 -2.97 -9.55
CA VAL A 71 -10.88 -1.78 -9.28
C VAL A 71 -11.42 -1.00 -8.08
N GLN A 72 -12.75 -0.89 -7.94
CA GLN A 72 -13.39 -0.19 -6.83
C GLN A 72 -13.16 -0.89 -5.49
N GLN A 73 -13.07 -2.23 -5.48
CA GLN A 73 -12.74 -3.02 -4.29
C GLN A 73 -11.25 -2.95 -3.95
N ALA A 74 -10.38 -2.84 -4.95
CA ALA A 74 -8.93 -2.74 -4.77
C ALA A 74 -8.47 -1.34 -4.32
N ALA A 75 -9.16 -0.28 -4.74
CA ALA A 75 -8.79 1.10 -4.48
C ALA A 75 -8.56 1.44 -2.99
N PRO A 76 -9.47 1.16 -2.04
CA PRO A 76 -9.24 1.50 -0.63
C PRO A 76 -8.04 0.75 -0.03
N LEU A 77 -7.77 -0.48 -0.49
CA LEU A 77 -6.61 -1.25 -0.06
C LEU A 77 -5.30 -0.65 -0.56
N LEU A 78 -5.25 -0.27 -1.84
CA LEU A 78 -4.05 0.32 -2.44
C LEU A 78 -3.76 1.71 -1.90
N ASN A 79 -4.80 2.51 -1.61
CA ASN A 79 -4.65 3.80 -0.95
C ASN A 79 -4.03 3.65 0.45
N TYR A 80 -4.40 2.61 1.20
CA TYR A 80 -3.76 2.31 2.47
C TYR A 80 -2.31 1.88 2.30
N GLN A 81 -1.99 1.04 1.33
CA GLN A 81 -0.58 0.68 1.09
C GLN A 81 0.27 1.90 0.68
N GLU A 82 -0.32 2.87 -0.02
CA GLU A 82 0.33 4.15 -0.31
C GLU A 82 0.55 4.98 0.97
N ALA A 83 -0.43 5.04 1.87
CA ALA A 83 -0.29 5.73 3.15
C ALA A 83 0.82 5.09 4.01
N VAL A 84 0.82 3.77 4.14
CA VAL A 84 1.86 3.01 4.85
C VAL A 84 3.24 3.28 4.24
N ALA A 85 3.36 3.36 2.92
CA ALA A 85 4.63 3.68 2.26
C ALA A 85 5.12 5.10 2.59
N LYS A 86 4.22 6.09 2.61
CA LYS A 86 4.54 7.48 2.98
C LYS A 86 4.99 7.58 4.43
N ASP A 87 4.25 6.95 5.34
CA ASP A 87 4.55 6.95 6.76
C ASP A 87 5.87 6.21 7.04
N HIS A 88 6.13 5.11 6.34
CA HIS A 88 7.41 4.42 6.36
C HIS A 88 8.57 5.34 5.94
N THR A 89 8.46 6.04 4.80
CA THR A 89 9.50 7.00 4.37
C THR A 89 9.72 8.11 5.39
N ALA A 90 8.66 8.60 6.03
CA ALA A 90 8.78 9.59 7.10
C ALA A 90 9.55 9.01 8.32
N LEU A 91 9.23 7.78 8.73
CA LEU A 91 9.95 7.06 9.78
C LEU A 91 11.44 6.88 9.42
N GLU A 92 11.75 6.45 8.20
CA GLU A 92 13.14 6.30 7.76
C GLU A 92 13.92 7.61 7.81
N ASN A 93 13.33 8.72 7.36
CA ASN A 93 13.98 10.02 7.41
C ASN A 93 14.29 10.45 8.86
N ILE A 94 13.37 10.17 9.80
CA ILE A 94 13.59 10.43 11.22
C ILE A 94 14.73 9.57 11.75
N PHE A 95 14.73 8.26 11.47
CA PHE A 95 15.77 7.34 11.94
C PHE A 95 17.14 7.58 11.30
N ALA A 96 17.18 7.94 10.01
CA ALA A 96 18.41 8.30 9.29
C ALA A 96 19.07 9.56 9.85
N SER A 97 18.31 10.44 10.52
CA SER A 97 18.83 11.64 11.18
C SER A 97 19.55 11.35 12.52
N GLY A 98 19.57 10.09 12.96
CA GLY A 98 20.28 9.64 14.16
C GLY A 98 19.44 9.66 15.44
N SER A 99 19.94 8.98 16.48
CA SER A 99 19.19 8.69 17.72
C SER A 99 18.71 9.93 18.48
N SER A 100 19.51 11.00 18.53
CA SER A 100 19.12 12.25 19.21
C SER A 100 17.92 12.93 18.52
N GLN A 101 17.86 12.86 17.20
CA GLN A 101 16.80 13.47 16.40
C GLN A 101 15.55 12.59 16.39
N ALA A 102 15.71 11.27 16.46
CA ALA A 102 14.62 10.33 16.68
C ALA A 102 13.97 10.55 18.06
N ALA A 103 14.76 10.64 19.13
CA ALA A 103 14.26 10.89 20.48
C ALA A 103 13.49 12.22 20.60
N SER A 104 13.96 13.25 19.90
CA SER A 104 13.29 14.56 19.84
C SER A 104 11.98 14.55 19.03
N GLN A 105 11.74 13.48 18.26
CA GLN A 105 10.57 13.30 17.40
C GLN A 105 9.74 12.07 17.82
N SER A 106 9.86 11.63 19.08
CA SER A 106 9.15 10.47 19.61
C SER A 106 7.63 10.54 19.40
N ALA A 107 7.03 11.71 19.64
CA ALA A 107 5.61 11.93 19.40
C ALA A 107 5.22 11.75 17.92
N GLN A 108 6.10 12.14 16.99
CA GLN A 108 5.87 11.98 15.56
C GLN A 108 6.01 10.52 15.12
N ILE A 109 7.02 9.80 15.63
CA ILE A 109 7.18 8.36 15.40
C ILE A 109 5.93 7.60 15.89
N GLN A 110 5.47 7.90 17.10
CA GLN A 110 4.26 7.30 17.66
C GLN A 110 3.02 7.64 16.83
N ALA A 111 2.88 8.89 16.39
CA ALA A 111 1.76 9.30 15.55
C ALA A 111 1.73 8.54 14.21
N LEU A 112 2.86 8.43 13.52
CA LEU A 112 2.96 7.69 12.25
C LEU A 112 2.61 6.20 12.41
N LEU A 113 3.12 5.55 13.46
CA LEU A 113 2.84 4.13 13.71
C LEU A 113 1.39 3.88 14.14
N ASN A 114 0.80 4.81 14.91
CA ASN A 114 -0.62 4.73 15.25
C ASN A 114 -1.51 5.00 14.04
N GLU A 115 -1.14 5.92 13.15
CA GLU A 115 -1.88 6.18 11.90
C GLU A 115 -1.97 4.91 11.04
N ILE A 116 -0.84 4.21 10.85
CA ILE A 116 -0.81 2.91 10.15
C ILE A 116 -1.77 1.90 10.80
N LYS A 117 -1.72 1.78 12.12
CA LYS A 117 -2.57 0.84 12.88
C LYS A 117 -4.04 1.20 12.75
N ASP A 118 -4.39 2.45 12.94
CA ASP A 118 -5.77 2.93 13.01
C ASP A 118 -6.42 2.86 11.62
N GLN A 119 -5.70 3.25 10.57
CA GLN A 119 -6.17 3.12 9.19
C GLN A 119 -6.36 1.65 8.78
N GLY A 120 -5.41 0.77 9.11
CA GLY A 120 -5.52 -0.66 8.84
C GLY A 120 -6.70 -1.28 9.58
N THR A 121 -6.87 -0.92 10.85
CA THR A 121 -7.99 -1.37 11.70
C THR A 121 -9.32 -0.88 11.15
N ALA A 122 -9.43 0.39 10.77
CA ALA A 122 -10.63 0.96 10.15
C ALA A 122 -10.99 0.25 8.83
N LEU A 123 -10.00 -0.11 8.01
CA LEU A 123 -10.22 -0.88 6.79
C LEU A 123 -10.76 -2.28 7.07
N ILE A 124 -10.22 -2.99 8.06
CA ILE A 124 -10.72 -4.30 8.48
C ILE A 124 -12.16 -4.18 9.02
N GLN A 125 -12.41 -3.21 9.91
CA GLN A 125 -13.70 -3.02 10.58
C GLN A 125 -14.80 -2.51 9.67
N SER A 126 -14.48 -1.67 8.69
CA SER A 126 -15.47 -1.11 7.75
C SER A 126 -16.17 -2.19 6.92
N GLY A 127 -15.63 -3.42 6.87
CA GLY A 127 -16.03 -4.44 5.89
C GLY A 127 -15.84 -3.94 4.44
N GLY A 128 -15.21 -2.77 4.28
CA GLY A 128 -15.16 -1.92 3.09
C GLY A 128 -14.28 -2.45 1.98
N LEU A 129 -13.69 -3.62 2.19
CA LEU A 129 -13.22 -4.45 1.10
C LEU A 129 -14.32 -4.62 0.04
N GLY A 130 -15.58 -4.76 0.45
CA GLY A 130 -16.69 -5.06 -0.45
C GLY A 130 -16.46 -6.34 -1.26
N ILE A 131 -15.42 -7.11 -0.92
CA ILE A 131 -14.94 -8.32 -1.58
C ILE A 131 -15.93 -9.41 -1.21
N LYS A 132 -16.80 -9.74 -2.17
CA LYS A 132 -17.81 -10.78 -2.00
C LYS A 132 -17.22 -12.18 -1.86
N ASN A 133 -15.96 -12.36 -2.28
CA ASN A 133 -15.26 -13.64 -2.17
C ASN A 133 -14.68 -13.81 -0.75
N PRO A 134 -15.18 -14.75 0.07
CA PRO A 134 -14.74 -14.91 1.46
C PRO A 134 -13.25 -15.25 1.59
N LYS A 135 -12.69 -16.00 0.63
CA LYS A 135 -11.27 -16.38 0.63
C LYS A 135 -10.39 -15.16 0.39
N SER A 136 -10.70 -14.35 -0.62
CA SER A 136 -9.97 -13.11 -0.88
C SER A 136 -10.12 -12.12 0.29
N GLN A 137 -11.31 -12.01 0.87
CA GLN A 137 -11.53 -11.18 2.05
C GLN A 137 -10.66 -11.63 3.22
N GLN A 138 -10.62 -12.92 3.54
CA GLN A 138 -9.79 -13.47 4.60
C GLN A 138 -8.30 -13.22 4.35
N THR A 139 -7.81 -13.45 3.13
CA THR A 139 -6.41 -13.20 2.76
C THR A 139 -6.05 -11.72 2.97
N PHE A 140 -6.87 -10.78 2.49
CA PHE A 140 -6.58 -9.36 2.67
C PHE A 140 -6.69 -8.91 4.12
N THR A 141 -7.63 -9.44 4.89
CA THR A 141 -7.69 -9.18 6.34
C THR A 141 -6.41 -9.66 7.04
N GLN A 142 -5.90 -10.85 6.71
CA GLN A 142 -4.64 -11.36 7.26
C GLN A 142 -3.45 -10.49 6.86
N ASP A 143 -3.41 -10.07 5.60
CA ASP A 143 -2.36 -9.21 5.06
C ASP A 143 -2.33 -7.84 5.75
N LEU A 144 -3.50 -7.20 5.93
CA LEU A 144 -3.64 -5.95 6.68
C LEU A 144 -3.26 -6.13 8.16
N GLN A 145 -3.68 -7.24 8.78
CA GLN A 145 -3.32 -7.54 10.16
C GLN A 145 -1.80 -7.74 10.33
N GLY A 146 -1.12 -8.30 9.32
CA GLY A 146 0.33 -8.41 9.32
C GLY A 146 1.03 -7.05 9.38
N ILE A 147 0.55 -6.08 8.60
CA ILE A 147 1.07 -4.69 8.61
C ILE A 147 0.83 -4.05 9.98
N ILE A 148 -0.39 -4.19 10.52
CA ILE A 148 -0.77 -3.65 11.84
C ILE A 148 0.13 -4.21 12.94
N ASN A 149 0.26 -5.54 13.02
CA ASN A 149 1.08 -6.19 14.04
C ASN A 149 2.54 -5.74 13.96
N LEU A 150 3.06 -5.52 12.75
CA LEU A 150 4.44 -5.08 12.58
C LEU A 150 4.64 -3.62 12.99
N ALA A 151 3.67 -2.74 12.71
CA ALA A 151 3.67 -1.38 13.24
C ALA A 151 3.65 -1.36 14.78
N GLU A 152 2.88 -2.26 15.41
CA GLU A 152 2.89 -2.44 16.88
C GLU A 152 4.25 -2.90 17.41
N VAL A 153 4.92 -3.83 16.72
CA VAL A 153 6.28 -4.28 17.08
C VAL A 153 7.28 -3.14 16.98
N VAL A 154 7.25 -2.37 15.88
CA VAL A 154 8.15 -1.20 15.71
C VAL A 154 7.92 -0.18 16.83
N LEU A 155 6.66 0.06 17.21
CA LEU A 155 6.30 0.97 18.30
C LEU A 155 6.82 0.46 19.65
N ALA A 156 6.63 -0.82 19.95
CA ALA A 156 7.09 -1.43 21.20
C ALA A 156 8.62 -1.41 21.33
N ASP A 157 9.34 -1.75 20.26
CA ASP A 157 10.80 -1.70 20.25
C ASP A 157 11.33 -0.27 20.43
N TYR A 158 10.68 0.71 19.81
CA TYR A 158 11.01 2.12 20.00
C TYR A 158 10.83 2.55 21.46
N GLN A 159 9.69 2.21 22.08
CA GLN A 159 9.41 2.54 23.48
C GLN A 159 10.41 1.88 24.44
N LEU A 160 10.83 0.64 24.15
CA LEU A 160 11.88 -0.04 24.93
C LEU A 160 13.26 0.58 24.76
N ALA A 161 13.56 1.17 23.60
CA ALA A 161 14.80 1.86 23.33
C ALA A 161 14.86 3.26 24.00
N GLU A 162 13.74 3.97 24.11
CA GLU A 162 13.67 5.26 24.80
C GLU A 162 13.60 5.14 26.34
N GLY A 163 13.08 4.03 26.86
CA GLY A 163 12.93 3.79 28.30
C GLY A 163 14.22 3.41 29.04
N LYS A 164 15.40 3.62 28.43
CA LYS A 164 16.73 3.29 28.99
C LYS A 164 17.64 4.50 29.09
#